data_AF-A0A0G1R527-F1
#
_entry.id   AF-A0A0G1R527-F1
#
_cell.length_a   1.000
_cell.length_b   1.000
_cell.length_c   1.000
_cell.angle_alpha   90.00
_cell.angle_beta   90.00
_cell.angle_gamma   90.00
#
_symmetry.space_group_name_H-M   'P 1'
#
loop_
_entity.id
_entity.type
_entity.pdbx_description
1 polymer ?
#
loop_
_entity_poly.entity_id
_entity_poly.type
_entity_poly.pdbx_seq_one_letter_code
_entity_poly.pdbx_strand_id
1 'polypeptide(L)'
;MKKNFGFTLVELLVVISVIGILASIILVSFTGSQKQARDTQRKSDLRQYQLALENFANKSNGLYPRRNSTVSANSTLCDDLVLTTCPSDPREGKDTAFDDNYKYQSNGILSDGTATASIYVLWGKIENVTTTTYWVVCSNGKSGIKTIDIPPTGGVCPL
;
A
#
# COMPACT_ATOMS: atom_id res chain seq x y z
N MET A 1 -37.37 -53.42 14.33
CA MET A 1 -38.00 -52.15 13.90
C MET A 1 -37.03 -51.00 14.15
N LYS A 2 -36.55 -50.31 13.11
CA LYS A 2 -35.75 -49.08 13.27
C LYS A 2 -36.71 -47.91 13.45
N LYS A 3 -36.69 -47.24 14.61
CA LYS A 3 -37.41 -45.97 14.83
C LYS A 3 -36.67 -44.87 14.08
N ASN A 4 -37.31 -44.28 13.08
CA ASN A 4 -36.84 -43.03 12.48
C ASN A 4 -37.26 -41.88 13.39
N PHE A 5 -36.29 -41.24 14.04
CA PHE A 5 -36.50 -39.98 14.74
C PHE A 5 -36.48 -38.85 13.70
N GLY A 6 -37.59 -38.16 13.51
CA GLY A 6 -37.67 -36.95 12.69
C GLY A 6 -37.25 -35.72 13.49
N PHE A 7 -36.65 -34.74 12.82
CA PHE A 7 -36.33 -33.44 13.42
C PHE A 7 -37.61 -32.67 13.75
N THR A 8 -37.61 -31.96 14.88
CA THR A 8 -38.70 -31.03 15.23
C THR A 8 -38.51 -29.69 14.51
N LEU A 9 -39.61 -29.00 14.22
CA LEU A 9 -39.58 -27.64 13.64
C LEU A 9 -38.82 -26.65 14.54
N VAL A 10 -38.90 -26.84 15.86
CA VAL A 10 -38.22 -25.99 16.84
C VAL A 10 -36.71 -26.18 16.79
N GLU A 11 -36.23 -27.41 16.66
CA GLU A 11 -34.79 -27.68 16.50
C GLU A 11 -34.24 -27.02 15.24
N LEU A 12 -34.98 -27.09 14.12
CA LEU A 12 -34.54 -26.44 12.89
C LEU A 12 -34.54 -24.90 13.01
N LEU A 13 -35.51 -24.34 13.72
CA LEU A 13 -35.62 -22.89 13.95
C LEU A 13 -34.47 -22.35 14.81
N VAL A 14 -34.09 -23.07 15.86
CA VAL A 14 -32.96 -22.68 16.73
C VAL A 14 -31.63 -22.75 15.97
N VAL A 15 -31.46 -23.73 15.07
CA VAL A 15 -30.23 -23.85 14.27
C VAL A 15 -30.06 -22.67 13.32
N ILE A 16 -31.11 -22.30 12.57
CA ILE A 16 -31.02 -21.17 11.65
C ILE A 16 -30.83 -19.83 12.37
N SER A 17 -31.38 -19.68 13.59
CA SER A 17 -31.19 -18.46 14.38
C SER A 17 -29.75 -18.31 14.86
N VAL A 18 -29.14 -19.39 15.35
CA VAL A 18 -27.72 -19.40 15.75
C VAL A 18 -26.79 -19.16 14.54
N ILE A 19 -27.05 -19.79 13.39
CA ILE A 19 -26.27 -19.55 12.16
C ILE A 19 -26.39 -18.09 11.72
N GLY A 20 -27.58 -17.49 11.79
CA GLY A 20 -27.80 -16.08 11.45
C GLY A 20 -27.00 -15.13 12.33
N ILE A 21 -26.98 -15.36 13.65
CA ILE A 21 -26.20 -14.56 14.60
C ILE A 21 -24.69 -14.68 14.29
N LEU A 22 -24.17 -15.91 14.15
CA LEU A 22 -22.76 -16.13 13.85
C LEU A 22 -22.33 -15.51 12.51
N ALA A 23 -23.16 -15.66 11.46
CA ALA A 23 -22.88 -15.10 10.14
C ALA A 23 -22.78 -13.56 10.16
N SER A 24 -23.68 -12.89 10.90
CA SER A 24 -23.67 -11.42 11.01
C SER A 24 -22.38 -10.87 11.62
N ILE A 25 -21.83 -11.54 12.64
CA ILE A 25 -20.57 -11.12 13.31
C ILE A 25 -19.38 -11.30 12.37
N ILE A 26 -19.35 -12.40 11.61
CA ILE A 26 -18.27 -12.73 10.68
C ILE A 26 -18.14 -11.68 9.57
N LEU A 27 -19.28 -11.22 9.01
CA LEU A 27 -19.29 -10.25 7.91
C LEU A 27 -18.63 -8.92 8.28
N VAL A 28 -18.90 -8.39 9.48
CA VAL A 28 -18.33 -7.12 9.93
C VAL A 28 -16.81 -7.23 10.10
N SER A 29 -16.34 -8.31 10.73
CA SER A 29 -14.91 -8.56 10.96
C SER A 29 -14.11 -8.75 9.67
N PHE A 30 -14.69 -9.41 8.68
CA PHE A 30 -14.02 -9.76 7.42
C PHE A 30 -13.57 -8.53 6.62
N THR A 31 -14.37 -7.46 6.58
CA THR A 31 -14.04 -6.25 5.82
C THR A 31 -12.82 -5.51 6.36
N GLY A 32 -12.63 -5.50 7.68
CA GLY A 32 -11.47 -4.89 8.33
C GLY A 32 -10.18 -5.67 8.05
N SER A 33 -10.25 -7.00 8.12
CA SER A 33 -9.11 -7.88 7.84
C SER A 33 -8.60 -7.73 6.41
N GLN A 34 -9.50 -7.62 5.42
CA GLN A 34 -9.11 -7.39 4.03
C GLN A 34 -8.37 -6.06 3.82
N LYS A 35 -8.80 -4.98 4.48
CA LYS A 35 -8.11 -3.68 4.41
C LYS A 35 -6.69 -3.78 4.97
N GLN A 36 -6.55 -4.42 6.14
CA GLN A 36 -5.25 -4.62 6.78
C GLN A 36 -4.31 -5.48 5.91
N ALA A 37 -4.84 -6.52 5.25
CA ALA A 37 -4.07 -7.33 4.31
C ALA A 37 -3.55 -6.51 3.13
N ARG A 38 -4.39 -5.66 2.52
CA ARG A 38 -3.97 -4.74 1.45
C ARG A 38 -2.95 -3.72 1.93
N ASP A 39 -3.13 -3.14 3.12
CA ASP A 39 -2.14 -2.22 3.69
C ASP A 39 -0.80 -2.89 3.98
N THR A 40 -0.83 -4.17 4.36
CA THR A 40 0.39 -4.97 4.55
C THR A 40 1.10 -5.19 3.22
N GLN A 41 0.33 -5.50 2.16
CA GLN A 41 0.85 -5.59 0.80
C GLN A 41 1.47 -4.26 0.36
N ARG A 42 0.78 -3.12 0.53
CA ARG A 42 1.32 -1.79 0.21
C ARG A 42 2.65 -1.49 0.89
N LYS A 43 2.77 -1.82 2.18
CA LYS A 43 4.02 -1.65 2.93
C LYS A 43 5.14 -2.53 2.37
N SER A 44 4.82 -3.76 1.95
CA SER A 44 5.76 -4.66 1.29
C SER A 44 6.21 -4.11 -0.07
N ASP A 45 5.27 -3.61 -0.87
CA ASP A 45 5.52 -3.03 -2.19
C ASP A 45 6.43 -1.81 -2.12
N LEU A 46 6.16 -0.89 -1.19
CA LEU A 46 7.01 0.28 -0.96
C LEU A 46 8.41 -0.12 -0.45
N ARG A 47 8.54 -1.20 0.32
CA ARG A 47 9.85 -1.76 0.68
C ARG A 47 10.60 -2.36 -0.51
N GLN A 48 9.89 -2.99 -1.45
CA GLN A 48 10.52 -3.50 -2.67
C GLN A 48 11.10 -2.35 -3.51
N TYR A 49 10.36 -1.25 -3.67
CA TYR A 49 10.89 -0.03 -4.29
C TYR A 49 12.08 0.56 -3.52
N GLN A 50 12.02 0.58 -2.19
CA GLN A 50 13.13 1.03 -1.36
C GLN A 50 14.40 0.23 -1.67
N LEU A 51 14.32 -1.11 -1.66
CA LEU A 51 15.45 -1.97 -1.97
C LEU A 51 16.00 -1.74 -3.39
N ALA A 52 15.12 -1.49 -4.36
CA ALA A 52 15.51 -1.16 -5.72
C ALA A 52 16.21 0.22 -5.81
N LEU A 53 15.74 1.22 -5.06
CA LEU A 53 16.39 2.52 -4.93
C LEU A 53 17.78 2.40 -4.29
N GLU A 54 17.93 1.60 -3.24
CA GLU A 54 19.24 1.34 -2.63
C GLU A 54 20.18 0.61 -3.63
N ASN A 55 19.67 -0.35 -4.41
CA ASN A 55 20.45 -1.01 -5.45
C ASN A 55 20.91 -0.03 -6.54
N PHE A 56 20.02 0.86 -6.98
CA PHE A 56 20.32 1.91 -7.94
C PHE A 56 21.40 2.85 -7.40
N ALA A 57 21.27 3.29 -6.14
CA ALA A 57 22.24 4.16 -5.49
C ALA A 57 23.62 3.49 -5.36
N ASN A 58 23.66 2.20 -5.02
CA ASN A 58 24.91 1.44 -4.99
C ASN A 58 25.65 1.44 -6.34
N LYS A 59 24.92 1.48 -7.47
CA LYS A 59 25.51 1.56 -8.82
C LYS A 59 25.82 3.01 -9.25
N SER A 60 25.26 3.99 -8.56
CA SER A 60 25.26 5.40 -8.95
C SER A 60 25.91 6.31 -7.92
N ASN A 61 26.92 5.82 -7.21
CA ASN A 61 27.69 6.59 -6.21
C ASN A 61 26.84 7.18 -5.06
N GLY A 62 25.82 6.44 -4.61
CA GLY A 62 24.92 6.88 -3.53
C GLY A 62 23.86 7.88 -3.98
N LEU A 63 23.69 8.09 -5.29
CA LEU A 63 22.70 9.01 -5.85
C LEU A 63 21.46 8.26 -6.34
N TYR A 64 20.30 8.92 -6.24
CA TYR A 64 19.00 8.38 -6.59
C TYR A 64 18.44 8.98 -7.89
N PRO A 65 17.45 8.32 -8.52
CA PRO A 65 16.78 8.87 -9.69
C PRO A 65 16.18 10.24 -9.41
N ARG A 66 16.50 11.19 -10.28
CA ARG A 66 16.05 12.56 -10.09
C ARG A 66 14.65 12.78 -10.68
N ARG A 67 13.74 13.17 -9.80
CA ARG A 67 12.37 13.61 -10.06
C ARG A 67 12.08 14.86 -9.23
N ASN A 68 11.99 16.02 -9.90
CA ASN A 68 11.73 17.32 -9.27
C ASN A 68 10.25 17.53 -8.92
N SER A 69 9.36 16.70 -9.47
CA SER A 69 7.94 16.64 -9.18
C SER A 69 7.56 15.26 -8.68
N THR A 70 6.38 15.15 -8.05
CA THR A 70 5.81 13.87 -7.69
C THR A 70 5.50 13.06 -8.96
N VAL A 71 6.03 11.83 -9.02
CA VAL A 71 5.75 10.89 -10.11
C VAL A 71 5.16 9.60 -9.56
N SER A 72 4.55 8.80 -10.43
CA SER A 72 4.07 7.47 -10.05
C SER A 72 5.24 6.49 -9.92
N ALA A 73 5.17 5.63 -8.90
CA ALA A 73 6.19 4.62 -8.68
C ALA A 73 6.02 3.41 -9.61
N ASN A 74 4.78 3.05 -9.94
CA ASN A 74 4.44 1.87 -10.76
C ASN A 74 4.81 2.00 -12.25
N SER A 75 5.14 3.20 -12.73
CA SER A 75 5.46 3.48 -14.12
C SER A 75 6.77 4.25 -14.21
N THR A 76 6.75 5.54 -13.88
CA THR A 76 7.91 6.42 -14.07
C THR A 76 9.13 6.01 -13.25
N LEU A 77 8.97 5.77 -11.94
CA LEU A 77 10.10 5.28 -11.13
C LEU A 77 10.48 3.85 -11.51
N CYS A 78 9.50 3.02 -11.84
CA CYS A 78 9.75 1.63 -12.23
C CYS A 78 10.68 1.57 -13.45
N ASP A 79 10.44 2.45 -14.44
CA ASP A 79 11.29 2.62 -15.62
C ASP A 79 12.70 3.11 -15.25
N ASP A 80 12.80 4.10 -14.34
CA ASP A 80 14.10 4.61 -13.86
C ASP A 80 14.94 3.52 -13.18
N LEU A 81 14.28 2.64 -12.44
CA LEU A 81 14.90 1.55 -11.71
C LEU A 81 15.09 0.30 -12.58
N VAL A 82 14.57 0.32 -13.81
CA VAL A 82 14.63 -0.80 -14.78
C VAL A 82 14.08 -2.09 -14.16
N LEU A 83 12.97 -1.98 -13.42
CA LEU A 83 12.33 -3.14 -12.79
C LEU A 83 11.50 -3.90 -13.82
N THR A 84 11.62 -5.24 -13.83
CA THR A 84 10.85 -6.10 -14.75
C THR A 84 9.37 -6.21 -14.38
N THR A 85 9.07 -6.11 -13.08
CA THR A 85 7.71 -6.12 -12.55
C THR A 85 7.57 -5.02 -11.52
N CYS A 86 6.67 -4.07 -11.78
CA CYS A 86 6.42 -2.93 -10.90
C CYS A 86 5.32 -3.30 -9.89
N PRO A 87 5.59 -3.22 -8.57
CA PRO A 87 4.53 -3.31 -7.58
C PRO A 87 3.47 -2.22 -7.79
N SER A 88 2.20 -2.64 -7.80
CA SER A 88 1.01 -1.80 -8.06
C SER A 88 0.05 -1.88 -6.86
N ASP A 89 -0.78 -0.86 -6.65
CA ASP A 89 -1.72 -0.89 -5.53
C ASP A 89 -2.75 -2.02 -5.70
N PRO A 90 -3.08 -2.82 -4.67
CA PRO A 90 -4.09 -3.88 -4.79
C PRO A 90 -5.49 -3.40 -5.21
N ARG A 91 -5.77 -2.10 -5.13
CA ARG A 91 -7.03 -1.46 -5.57
C ARG A 91 -6.90 -0.67 -6.87
N GLU A 92 -5.72 -0.65 -7.48
CA GLU A 92 -5.50 -0.01 -8.78
C GLU A 92 -6.46 -0.58 -9.84
N GLY A 93 -7.07 0.31 -10.62
CA GLY A 93 -8.08 0.00 -11.64
C GLY A 93 -9.46 -0.40 -11.09
N LYS A 94 -9.61 -0.53 -9.76
CA LYS A 94 -10.88 -0.81 -9.09
C LYS A 94 -11.46 0.39 -8.37
N ASP A 95 -10.64 1.41 -8.10
CA ASP A 95 -11.00 2.61 -7.38
C ASP A 95 -10.04 3.74 -7.76
N THR A 96 -10.56 4.78 -8.44
CA THR A 96 -9.75 5.90 -8.94
C THR A 96 -9.09 6.69 -7.81
N ALA A 97 -9.56 6.55 -6.56
CA ALA A 97 -8.90 7.14 -5.40
C ALA A 97 -7.54 6.48 -5.07
N PHE A 98 -7.22 5.35 -5.70
CA PHE A 98 -6.00 4.55 -5.49
C PHE A 98 -5.23 4.26 -6.78
N ASP A 99 -5.63 4.83 -7.91
CA ASP A 99 -4.84 4.74 -9.14
C ASP A 99 -3.53 5.53 -8.95
N ASP A 100 -2.41 4.90 -9.31
CA ASP A 100 -1.05 5.43 -9.08
C ASP A 100 -0.77 5.82 -7.62
N ASN A 101 -1.30 5.06 -6.66
CA ASN A 101 -1.21 5.42 -5.23
C ASN A 101 0.23 5.50 -4.70
N TYR A 102 1.16 4.73 -5.29
CA TYR A 102 2.56 4.79 -4.92
C TYR A 102 3.24 5.95 -5.64
N LYS A 103 3.81 6.86 -4.86
CA LYS A 103 4.38 8.11 -5.34
C LYS A 103 5.83 8.25 -4.90
N TYR A 104 6.61 8.87 -5.77
CA TYR A 104 8.03 9.14 -5.56
C TYR A 104 8.36 10.59 -5.90
N GLN A 105 9.25 11.19 -5.11
CA GLN A 105 9.87 12.46 -5.45
C GLN A 105 11.26 12.53 -4.82
N SER A 106 12.14 13.31 -5.46
CA SER A 106 13.51 13.53 -5.02
C SER A 106 13.83 15.03 -4.95
N ASN A 107 15.02 15.39 -4.46
CA ASN A 107 15.49 16.78 -4.44
C ASN A 107 16.19 17.26 -5.72
N GLY A 108 16.08 16.54 -6.84
CA GLY A 108 16.74 16.94 -8.09
C GLY A 108 16.05 18.11 -8.81
N ILE A 109 16.77 18.75 -9.74
CA ILE A 109 16.35 20.01 -10.41
C ILE A 109 15.50 19.79 -11.70
N LEU A 110 15.60 18.62 -12.31
CA LEU A 110 14.93 18.16 -13.55
C LEU A 110 14.19 16.85 -13.21
N SER A 111 13.43 16.33 -14.16
CA SER A 111 12.68 15.07 -14.01
C SER A 111 13.00 14.12 -15.15
N ASP A 112 14.24 13.65 -15.20
CA ASP A 112 14.77 12.79 -16.25
C ASP A 112 15.20 11.40 -15.75
N GLY A 113 15.11 11.12 -14.43
CA GLY A 113 15.50 9.82 -13.87
C GLY A 113 17.00 9.64 -13.66
N THR A 114 17.82 10.61 -14.08
CA THR A 114 19.28 10.55 -13.95
C THR A 114 19.71 10.55 -12.48
N ALA A 115 20.78 9.80 -12.16
CA ALA A 115 21.28 9.64 -10.80
C ALA A 115 21.99 10.90 -10.26
N THR A 116 21.23 11.92 -9.83
CA THR A 116 21.79 13.17 -9.26
C THR A 116 21.10 13.62 -7.99
N ALA A 117 20.03 12.94 -7.55
CA ALA A 117 19.37 13.28 -6.30
C ALA A 117 20.10 12.66 -5.10
N SER A 118 20.15 13.37 -3.98
CA SER A 118 20.79 12.89 -2.74
C SER A 118 19.76 12.42 -1.71
N ILE A 119 18.52 12.89 -1.82
CA ILE A 119 17.42 12.48 -0.95
C ILE A 119 16.18 12.18 -1.79
N TYR A 120 15.36 11.28 -1.27
CA TYR A 120 14.08 10.94 -1.83
C TYR A 120 13.06 10.69 -0.73
N VAL A 121 11.80 10.81 -1.13
CA VAL A 121 10.66 10.34 -0.36
C VAL A 121 9.78 9.49 -1.27
N LEU A 122 9.40 8.32 -0.78
CA LEU A 122 8.51 7.36 -1.42
C LEU A 122 7.32 7.16 -0.47
N TRP A 123 6.09 7.16 -0.99
CA TRP A 123 4.92 7.00 -0.13
C TRP A 123 3.74 6.35 -0.85
N GLY A 124 2.81 5.82 -0.07
CA GLY A 124 1.52 5.34 -0.55
C GLY A 124 0.44 5.52 0.50
N LYS A 125 -0.78 5.82 0.07
CA LYS A 125 -1.93 6.01 0.97
C LYS A 125 -2.36 4.68 1.61
N ILE A 126 -2.71 4.71 2.89
CA ILE A 126 -3.17 3.54 3.67
C ILE A 126 -4.71 3.57 3.79
N GLU A 127 -5.36 2.41 3.83
CA GLU A 127 -6.83 2.27 3.86
C GLU A 127 -7.50 2.44 5.24
N ASN A 128 -6.77 2.95 6.24
CA ASN A 128 -7.30 3.16 7.57
C ASN A 128 -6.54 4.32 8.25
N VAL A 129 -7.29 5.29 8.82
CA VAL A 129 -6.91 6.37 9.76
C VAL A 129 -7.51 7.73 9.33
N THR A 130 -7.23 8.27 8.13
CA THR A 130 -7.91 9.43 7.50
C THR A 130 -7.67 9.41 5.98
N THR A 131 -8.27 10.32 5.20
CA THR A 131 -7.94 10.49 3.75
C THR A 131 -6.51 10.98 3.52
N THR A 132 -5.78 11.33 4.58
CA THR A 132 -4.50 12.02 4.61
C THR A 132 -3.40 11.20 5.30
N THR A 133 -3.61 9.89 5.49
CA THR A 133 -2.64 8.98 6.10
C THR A 133 -1.85 8.22 5.04
N TYR A 134 -0.52 8.31 5.13
CA TYR A 134 0.43 7.69 4.21
C TYR A 134 1.40 6.78 4.95
N TRP A 135 1.79 5.69 4.32
CA TRP A 135 3.03 4.99 4.64
C TRP A 135 4.14 5.69 3.88
N VAL A 136 5.12 6.22 4.60
CA VAL A 136 6.23 6.97 4.03
C VAL A 136 7.52 6.19 4.23
N VAL A 137 8.39 6.23 3.22
CA VAL A 137 9.71 5.63 3.17
C VAL A 137 10.69 6.71 2.73
N CYS A 138 11.81 6.82 3.43
CA CYS A 138 12.77 7.90 3.27
C CYS A 138 14.16 7.39 2.94
N SER A 139 14.94 8.21 2.24
CA SER A 139 16.33 7.90 1.85
C SER A 139 17.31 7.68 3.01
N ASN A 140 16.92 8.03 4.24
CA ASN A 140 17.69 7.75 5.45
C ASN A 140 17.34 6.38 6.08
N GLY A 141 16.58 5.53 5.38
CA GLY A 141 16.15 4.22 5.84
C GLY A 141 14.94 4.23 6.77
N LYS A 142 14.45 5.39 7.21
CA LYS A 142 13.25 5.47 8.03
C LYS A 142 12.00 5.16 7.20
N SER A 143 11.08 4.43 7.79
CA SER A 143 9.74 4.24 7.26
C SER A 143 8.70 4.26 8.37
N GLY A 144 7.48 4.71 8.08
CA GLY A 144 6.47 4.89 9.09
C GLY A 144 5.17 5.50 8.58
N ILE A 145 4.17 5.53 9.46
CA ILE A 145 2.88 6.16 9.19
C ILE A 145 3.00 7.66 9.45
N LYS A 146 2.51 8.47 8.52
CA LYS A 146 2.36 9.91 8.71
C LYS A 146 0.96 10.35 8.28
N THR A 147 0.32 11.17 9.11
CA THR A 147 -0.91 11.88 8.76
C THR A 147 -0.57 13.33 8.49
N ILE A 148 -0.75 13.79 7.25
CA ILE A 148 -0.43 15.13 6.76
C ILE A 148 -1.43 15.54 5.70
N ASP A 149 -1.97 16.76 5.81
CA ASP A 149 -3.00 17.25 4.89
C ASP A 149 -2.49 17.44 3.46
N ILE A 150 -1.20 17.74 3.34
CA ILE A 150 -0.50 17.85 2.06
C ILE A 150 0.44 16.65 1.94
N PRO A 151 0.41 15.90 0.82
CA PRO A 151 1.32 14.78 0.61
C PRO A 151 2.79 15.26 0.64
N PRO A 152 3.76 14.36 0.92
CA PRO A 152 5.18 14.70 0.94
C PRO A 152 5.62 15.33 -0.40
N THR A 153 6.42 16.39 -0.35
CA THR A 153 6.96 17.05 -1.55
C THR A 153 8.43 17.38 -1.42
N GLY A 154 9.11 17.60 -2.57
CA GLY A 154 10.50 18.05 -2.64
C GLY A 154 11.55 17.01 -2.24
N GLY A 155 11.18 15.73 -2.12
CA GLY A 155 12.08 14.68 -1.63
C GLY A 155 12.35 14.74 -0.12
N VAL A 156 11.73 15.68 0.61
CA VAL A 156 11.93 15.83 2.05
C VAL A 156 11.10 14.80 2.80
N CYS A 157 11.77 14.05 3.67
CA CYS A 157 11.13 13.06 4.53
C CYS A 157 10.33 13.74 5.66
N PRO A 158 9.05 13.40 5.86
CA PRO A 158 8.24 13.92 6.96
C PRO A 158 8.39 13.13 8.29
N LEU A 159 9.28 12.13 8.35
CA LEU A 159 9.52 11.22 9.49
C LEU A 159 10.80 11.56 10.28
#